data_AF-A0A8H8JB59-F1
#
_entry.id   AF-A0A8H8JB59-F1
#
_cell.length_a   1.000
_cell.length_b   1.000
_cell.length_c   1.000
_cell.angle_alpha   90.00
_cell.angle_beta   90.00
_cell.angle_gamma   90.00
#
_symmetry.space_group_name_H-M   'P 1'
#
loop_
_entity.id
_entity.type
_entity.pdbx_description
1 polymer ?
#
loop_
_entity_poly.entity_id
_entity_poly.type
_entity_poly.pdbx_seq_one_letter_code
_entity_poly.pdbx_strand_id
1 'polypeptide(L)'
;MTGTLSLVDRFQELANSQKDLIADAEREVTVWKNAHRNCDSEIAALKQEIAALKRGKNTSQTDGSNPLLLCLIDGDGCIFNENLLMLGAEGGRDAAFRLRQHIITHYGSNQDLLVHIFFNREGLGKTLKSFLGIQPGTFSAFITGFNTASPLMSMLDVGAGKEAADAKIREQMRIFVRFPHVKKIYFGGGHDNGYTNNLAAIHNEGFLDKVVSCSLTPACGRD
;
A
#
# COMPACT_ATOMS: atom_id res chain seq x y z
N MET A 1 -25.15 78.27 29.17
CA MET A 1 -25.64 76.88 29.24
C MET A 1 -24.46 75.94 29.13
N THR A 2 -23.92 75.51 30.26
CA THR A 2 -23.02 74.35 30.45
C THR A 2 -22.67 74.35 31.94
N GLY A 3 -23.37 73.55 32.74
CA GLY A 3 -23.14 73.45 34.18
C GLY A 3 -21.88 72.63 34.45
N THR A 4 -20.92 73.22 35.16
CA THR A 4 -19.76 72.51 35.71
C THR A 4 -20.22 71.58 36.83
N LEU A 5 -20.08 70.27 36.62
CA LEU A 5 -20.31 69.23 37.63
C LEU A 5 -19.43 69.45 38.87
N SER A 6 -19.97 69.19 40.06
CA SER A 6 -19.20 69.29 41.29
C SER A 6 -18.13 68.19 41.34
N LEU A 7 -17.07 68.39 42.13
CA LEU A 7 -16.04 67.37 42.37
C LEU A 7 -16.65 66.04 42.86
N VAL A 8 -17.71 66.11 43.66
CA VAL A 8 -18.41 64.93 44.20
C VAL A 8 -19.10 64.15 43.08
N ASP A 9 -19.74 64.83 42.13
CA ASP A 9 -20.41 64.19 40.99
C ASP A 9 -19.41 63.46 40.09
N ARG A 10 -18.24 64.08 39.83
CA ARG A 10 -17.16 63.47 39.04
C ARG A 10 -16.56 62.24 39.72
N PHE A 11 -16.43 62.25 41.05
CA PHE A 11 -15.99 61.07 41.81
C PHE A 11 -17.03 59.95 41.74
N GLN A 12 -18.32 60.29 41.80
CA GLN A 12 -19.41 59.32 41.69
C GLN A 12 -19.48 58.69 40.29
N GLU A 13 -19.32 59.49 39.23
CA GLU A 13 -19.21 59.00 37.85
C GLU A 13 -18.03 58.04 37.67
N LEU A 14 -16.86 58.37 38.21
CA LEU A 14 -15.68 57.51 38.16
C LEU A 14 -15.91 56.17 38.89
N ALA A 15 -16.53 56.21 40.07
CA ALA A 15 -16.84 55.01 40.85
C ALA A 15 -17.84 54.10 40.14
N ASN A 16 -18.85 54.68 39.48
CA ASN A 16 -19.81 53.92 38.67
C ASN A 16 -19.13 53.31 37.43
N SER A 17 -18.30 54.08 36.73
CA SER A 17 -17.53 53.59 35.58
C SER A 17 -16.59 52.45 35.95
N GLN A 18 -15.92 52.52 37.11
CA GLN A 18 -15.09 51.42 37.60
C GLN A 18 -15.91 50.16 37.92
N LYS A 19 -17.10 50.32 38.51
CA LYS A 19 -18.00 49.18 38.76
C LYS A 19 -18.44 48.51 37.46
N ASP A 20 -18.78 49.29 36.44
CA ASP A 20 -19.20 48.76 35.15
C ASP A 20 -18.05 48.02 34.45
N LEU A 21 -16.84 48.57 34.46
CA LEU A 21 -15.64 47.92 33.93
C LEU A 21 -15.32 46.59 34.63
N ILE A 22 -15.47 46.54 35.96
CA ILE A 22 -15.26 45.30 36.73
C ILE A 22 -16.34 44.27 36.36
N ALA A 23 -17.60 44.69 36.27
CA ALA A 23 -18.70 43.80 35.91
C ALA A 23 -18.54 43.22 34.50
N ASP A 24 -18.07 44.02 33.53
CA ASP A 24 -17.79 43.55 32.17
C ASP A 24 -16.59 42.60 32.13
N ALA A 25 -15.51 42.90 32.86
CA ALA A 25 -14.37 41.99 32.98
C ALA A 25 -14.76 40.65 33.62
N GLU A 26 -15.61 40.65 34.65
CA GLU A 26 -16.12 39.43 35.29
C GLU A 26 -16.97 38.58 34.33
N ARG A 27 -17.79 39.23 33.48
CA ARG A 27 -18.53 38.55 32.40
C ARG A 27 -17.59 37.92 31.39
N GLU A 28 -16.59 38.66 30.90
CA GLU A 28 -15.62 38.14 29.94
C GLU A 28 -14.84 36.95 30.52
N VAL A 29 -14.37 37.04 31.77
CA VAL A 29 -13.70 35.93 32.47
C VAL A 29 -14.59 34.69 32.54
N THR A 30 -15.89 34.87 32.76
CA THR A 30 -16.85 33.76 32.80
C THR A 30 -17.00 33.09 31.43
N VAL A 31 -17.09 33.89 30.36
CA VAL A 31 -17.15 33.40 28.97
C VAL A 31 -15.89 32.61 28.63
N TRP A 32 -14.71 33.17 28.91
CA TRP A 32 -13.42 32.50 28.64
C TRP A 32 -13.25 31.20 29.44
N LYS A 33 -13.66 31.17 30.71
CA LYS A 33 -13.62 29.95 31.53
C LYS A 33 -14.52 28.86 30.94
N ASN A 34 -15.71 29.20 30.48
CA ASN A 34 -16.62 28.25 29.85
C ASN A 34 -16.06 27.75 28.50
N ALA A 35 -15.50 28.65 27.68
CA ALA A 35 -14.85 28.29 26.42
C ALA A 35 -13.65 27.35 26.65
N HIS A 36 -12.82 27.63 27.65
CA HIS A 36 -11.68 26.79 28.01
C HIS A 36 -12.12 25.38 28.44
N ARG A 37 -13.13 25.27 29.31
CA ARG A 37 -13.70 23.97 29.72
C ARG A 37 -14.26 23.16 28.55
N ASN A 38 -14.93 23.83 27.61
CA ASN A 38 -15.45 23.16 26.41
C ASN A 38 -14.30 22.64 25.54
N CYS A 39 -13.26 23.44 25.34
CA CYS A 39 -12.07 23.02 24.60
C CYS A 39 -11.34 21.86 25.29
N ASP A 40 -11.19 21.89 26.62
CA ASP A 40 -10.59 20.79 27.38
C ASP A 40 -11.38 19.48 27.24
N SER A 41 -12.72 19.57 27.26
CA SER A 41 -13.61 18.43 27.03
C SER A 41 -13.43 17.86 25.62
N GLU A 42 -13.35 18.72 24.61
CA GLU A 42 -13.15 18.32 23.22
C GLU A 42 -11.76 17.70 22.99
N ILE A 43 -10.71 18.27 23.59
CA ILE A 43 -9.36 17.71 23.59
C ILE A 43 -9.35 16.33 24.26
N ALA A 44 -10.06 16.15 25.37
CA ALA A 44 -10.16 14.86 26.04
C ALA A 44 -10.87 13.81 25.17
N ALA A 45 -11.97 14.19 24.53
CA ALA A 45 -12.71 13.32 23.61
C ALA A 45 -11.84 12.90 22.41
N LEU A 46 -11.19 13.85 21.75
CA LEU A 46 -10.29 13.59 20.62
C LEU A 46 -9.10 12.71 21.02
N LYS A 47 -8.51 12.92 22.21
CA LYS A 47 -7.44 12.07 22.74
C LYS A 47 -7.92 10.62 22.94
N GLN A 48 -9.15 10.43 23.44
CA GLN A 48 -9.72 9.11 23.63
C GLN A 48 -10.00 8.42 22.30
N GLU A 49 -10.51 9.14 21.31
CA GLU A 49 -10.73 8.64 19.95
C GLU A 49 -9.40 8.25 19.28
N ILE A 50 -8.38 9.10 19.36
CA ILE A 50 -7.02 8.78 18.89
C ILE A 50 -6.48 7.53 19.59
N ALA A 51 -6.70 7.36 20.89
CA ALA A 51 -6.28 6.16 21.61
C ALA A 51 -7.03 4.90 21.17
N ALA A 52 -8.33 4.99 20.89
CA ALA A 52 -9.12 3.90 20.32
C ALA A 52 -8.65 3.52 18.90
N LEU A 53 -8.44 4.51 18.03
CA LEU A 53 -7.93 4.30 16.68
C LEU A 53 -6.53 3.71 16.68
N LYS A 54 -5.64 4.19 17.57
CA LYS A 54 -4.29 3.64 17.74
C LYS A 54 -4.32 2.20 18.24
N ARG A 55 -5.23 1.86 19.16
CA ARG A 55 -5.43 0.47 19.58
C ARG A 55 -5.85 -0.38 18.40
N GLY A 56 -6.86 -0.01 17.62
CA GLY A 56 -7.26 -0.76 16.41
C GLY A 56 -6.13 -0.92 15.38
N LYS A 57 -5.33 0.15 15.15
CA LYS A 57 -4.17 0.13 14.24
C LYS A 57 -3.03 -0.76 14.75
N ASN A 58 -2.87 -0.86 16.06
CA ASN A 58 -1.90 -1.74 16.69
C ASN A 58 -2.42 -3.16 16.75
N THR A 59 -3.71 -3.41 17.00
CA THR A 59 -4.31 -4.76 16.91
C THR A 59 -4.10 -5.36 15.53
N SER A 60 -4.26 -4.59 14.44
CA SER A 60 -3.94 -5.07 13.08
C SER A 60 -2.43 -5.28 12.81
N GLN A 61 -1.53 -4.83 13.70
CA GLN A 61 -0.09 -5.07 13.64
C GLN A 61 0.39 -6.09 14.69
N THR A 62 -0.41 -6.36 15.72
CA THR A 62 -0.11 -7.27 16.85
C THR A 62 -0.93 -8.55 16.81
N ASP A 63 -2.00 -8.61 16.03
CA ASP A 63 -2.52 -9.88 15.54
C ASP A 63 -1.38 -10.48 14.73
N GLY A 64 -0.79 -11.58 15.19
CA GLY A 64 0.46 -12.17 14.69
C GLY A 64 0.46 -12.62 13.22
N SER A 65 -0.37 -12.03 12.36
CA SER A 65 -0.26 -12.10 10.91
C SER A 65 1.00 -11.37 10.44
N ASN A 66 1.84 -12.08 9.69
CA ASN A 66 2.95 -11.46 9.00
C ASN A 66 2.41 -10.46 7.98
N PRO A 67 3.06 -9.30 7.78
CA PRO A 67 2.60 -8.38 6.75
C PRO A 67 2.77 -9.04 5.37
N LEU A 68 1.88 -8.66 4.44
CA LEU A 68 1.80 -9.27 3.12
C LEU A 68 2.61 -8.47 2.09
N LEU A 69 3.50 -9.16 1.41
CA LEU A 69 4.12 -8.75 0.17
C LEU A 69 3.38 -9.42 -0.98
N LEU A 70 2.98 -8.62 -1.97
CA LEU A 70 2.39 -9.12 -3.20
C LEU A 70 3.40 -8.99 -4.33
N CYS A 71 3.55 -10.01 -5.16
CA CYS A 71 4.35 -9.97 -6.38
C CYS A 71 3.48 -10.35 -7.57
N LEU A 72 3.33 -9.42 -8.51
CA LEU A 72 2.57 -9.57 -9.74
C LEU A 72 3.54 -9.54 -10.91
N ILE A 73 3.62 -10.63 -11.67
CA ILE A 73 4.54 -10.78 -12.78
C ILE A 73 3.75 -11.07 -14.05
N ASP A 74 4.07 -10.31 -15.10
CA ASP A 74 3.71 -10.64 -16.46
C ASP A 74 4.74 -11.65 -17.00
N GLY A 75 4.33 -12.92 -17.06
CA GLY A 75 5.18 -14.03 -17.47
C GLY A 75 5.45 -14.10 -18.97
N ASP A 76 4.63 -13.44 -19.80
CA ASP A 76 4.88 -13.35 -21.24
C ASP A 76 5.99 -12.32 -21.52
N GLY A 77 6.03 -11.22 -20.76
CA GLY A 77 7.08 -10.19 -20.82
C GLY A 77 8.36 -10.53 -20.03
N CYS A 78 8.26 -11.42 -19.02
CA CYS A 78 9.37 -11.80 -18.13
C CYS A 78 9.59 -13.32 -18.13
N ILE A 79 10.26 -13.84 -19.16
CA ILE A 79 10.54 -15.27 -19.33
C ILE A 79 11.67 -15.74 -18.40
N PHE A 80 11.47 -16.83 -17.68
CA PHE A 80 12.50 -17.44 -16.83
C PHE A 80 13.73 -17.91 -17.61
N ASN A 81 14.89 -17.96 -16.94
CA ASN A 81 16.13 -18.46 -17.51
C ASN A 81 15.95 -19.86 -18.15
N GLU A 82 16.47 -20.03 -19.36
CA GLU A 82 16.36 -21.27 -20.14
C GLU A 82 16.84 -22.50 -19.36
N ASN A 83 17.93 -22.37 -18.59
CA ASN A 83 18.48 -23.46 -17.78
C ASN A 83 17.48 -23.95 -16.73
N LEU A 84 16.71 -23.03 -16.13
CA LEU A 84 15.66 -23.38 -15.18
C LEU A 84 14.48 -24.05 -15.91
N LEU A 85 14.09 -23.53 -17.07
CA LEU A 85 12.98 -24.10 -17.83
C LEU A 85 13.27 -25.53 -18.31
N MET A 86 14.52 -25.82 -18.71
CA MET A 86 14.95 -27.15 -19.15
C MET A 86 14.88 -28.22 -18.05
N LEU A 87 15.06 -27.83 -16.79
CA LEU A 87 14.98 -28.74 -15.64
C LEU A 87 13.55 -29.15 -15.26
N GLY A 88 12.53 -28.64 -15.97
CA GLY A 88 11.14 -28.97 -15.71
C GLY A 88 10.75 -28.70 -14.26
N ALA A 89 10.21 -29.70 -13.57
CA ALA A 89 9.68 -29.54 -12.21
C ALA A 89 10.74 -29.10 -11.18
N GLU A 90 11.99 -29.53 -11.31
CA GLU A 90 13.06 -29.08 -10.41
C GLU A 90 13.39 -27.61 -10.64
N GLY A 91 13.50 -27.20 -11.90
CA GLY A 91 13.75 -25.81 -12.25
C GLY A 91 12.62 -24.88 -11.86
N GLY A 92 11.36 -25.35 -11.91
CA GLY A 92 10.21 -24.60 -11.40
C GLY A 92 10.31 -24.33 -9.90
N ARG A 93 10.73 -25.34 -9.12
CA ARG A 93 10.97 -25.18 -7.67
C ARG A 93 12.13 -24.24 -7.38
N ASP A 94 13.24 -24.38 -8.11
CA ASP A 94 14.41 -23.50 -7.96
C ASP A 94 14.07 -22.04 -8.35
N ALA A 95 13.33 -21.84 -9.45
CA ALA A 95 12.85 -20.52 -9.85
C ALA A 95 11.98 -19.86 -8.75
N ALA A 96 11.05 -20.61 -8.16
CA ALA A 96 10.23 -20.12 -7.05
C ALA A 96 11.07 -19.75 -5.83
N PHE A 97 12.05 -20.59 -5.47
CA PHE A 97 12.96 -20.33 -4.36
C PHE A 97 13.81 -19.07 -4.59
N ARG A 98 14.42 -18.93 -5.77
CA ARG A 98 15.22 -17.75 -6.15
C ARG A 98 14.41 -16.47 -6.13
N LEU A 99 13.19 -16.50 -6.68
CA LEU A 99 12.28 -15.36 -6.68
C LEU A 99 11.92 -14.93 -5.26
N ARG A 100 11.54 -15.89 -4.41
CA ARG A 100 11.24 -15.64 -3.00
C ARG A 100 12.44 -15.05 -2.27
N GLN A 101 13.62 -15.64 -2.45
CA GLN A 101 14.85 -15.19 -1.79
C GLN A 101 15.21 -13.75 -2.20
N HIS A 102 15.09 -13.42 -3.48
CA HIS A 102 15.34 -12.08 -4.00
C HIS A 102 14.43 -11.03 -3.35
N ILE A 103 13.12 -11.29 -3.32
CA ILE A 103 12.13 -10.35 -2.76
C ILE A 103 12.30 -10.19 -1.24
N ILE A 104 12.53 -11.29 -0.52
CA ILE A 104 12.69 -11.27 0.93
C ILE A 104 13.98 -10.55 1.32
N THR A 105 15.08 -10.73 0.57
CA THR A 105 16.35 -10.02 0.84
C THR A 105 16.18 -8.51 0.67
N HIS A 106 15.37 -8.07 -0.29
CA HIS A 106 15.11 -6.66 -0.54
C HIS A 106 14.23 -6.00 0.54
N TYR A 107 13.31 -6.74 1.17
CA TYR A 107 12.33 -6.16 2.12
C TYR A 107 12.55 -6.51 3.60
N GLY A 108 13.03 -7.72 3.91
CA GLY A 108 13.18 -8.24 5.27
C GLY A 108 12.51 -9.60 5.50
N SER A 109 13.02 -10.37 6.47
CA SER A 109 12.80 -11.83 6.60
C SER A 109 11.58 -12.28 7.43
N ASN A 110 10.51 -11.50 7.53
CA ASN A 110 9.34 -11.89 8.36
C ASN A 110 8.00 -11.53 7.73
N GLN A 111 7.81 -11.86 6.46
CA GLN A 111 6.65 -11.44 5.67
C GLN A 111 6.05 -12.63 4.91
N ASP A 112 4.73 -12.62 4.74
CA ASP A 112 4.08 -13.53 3.82
C ASP A 112 4.27 -12.98 2.40
N LEU A 113 4.64 -13.84 1.45
CA LEU A 113 4.88 -13.45 0.06
C LEU A 113 3.92 -14.20 -0.85
N LEU A 114 2.93 -13.49 -1.37
CA LEU A 114 2.01 -13.95 -2.39
C LEU A 114 2.56 -13.61 -3.76
N VAL A 115 2.77 -14.61 -4.61
CA VAL A 115 3.29 -14.44 -5.97
C VAL A 115 2.27 -14.95 -6.98
N HIS A 116 1.93 -14.09 -7.93
CA HIS A 116 1.11 -14.43 -9.08
C HIS A 116 1.84 -14.07 -10.36
N ILE A 117 2.09 -15.10 -11.18
CA ILE A 117 2.67 -14.96 -12.51
C ILE A 117 1.57 -15.25 -13.52
N PHE A 118 1.19 -14.25 -14.30
CA PHE A 118 0.16 -14.37 -15.32
C PHE A 118 0.80 -14.57 -16.68
N PHE A 119 0.35 -15.57 -17.43
CA PHE A 119 0.94 -15.89 -18.74
C PHE A 119 -0.09 -16.62 -19.60
N ASN A 120 0.06 -16.53 -20.92
CA ASN A 120 -0.69 -17.38 -21.85
C ASN A 120 0.06 -18.70 -22.03
N ARG A 121 -0.44 -19.78 -21.42
CA ARG A 121 0.26 -21.08 -21.45
C ARG A 121 0.48 -21.61 -22.86
N GLU A 122 -0.51 -21.46 -23.73
CA GLU A 122 -0.41 -21.96 -25.11
C GLU A 122 0.55 -21.09 -25.95
N GLY A 123 0.42 -19.77 -25.84
CA GLY A 123 1.26 -18.80 -26.57
C GLY A 123 2.73 -18.88 -26.15
N LEU A 124 2.99 -18.83 -24.84
CA LEU A 124 4.33 -18.95 -24.31
C LEU A 124 4.91 -20.34 -24.60
N GLY A 125 4.13 -21.42 -24.43
CA GLY A 125 4.57 -22.77 -24.75
C GLY A 125 5.01 -22.96 -26.22
N LYS A 126 4.27 -22.37 -27.18
CA LYS A 126 4.68 -22.36 -28.61
C LYS A 126 5.97 -21.58 -28.83
N THR A 127 6.12 -20.45 -28.16
CA THR A 127 7.31 -19.60 -28.22
C THR A 127 8.53 -20.35 -27.67
N LEU A 128 8.42 -20.92 -26.47
CA LEU A 128 9.50 -21.70 -25.84
C LEU A 128 9.92 -22.92 -26.67
N LYS A 129 8.96 -23.61 -27.30
CA LYS A 129 9.27 -24.72 -28.21
C LYS A 129 10.03 -24.26 -29.46
N SER A 130 9.63 -23.12 -30.02
CA SER A 130 10.17 -22.64 -31.30
C SER A 130 11.54 -22.00 -31.16
N PHE A 131 11.78 -21.26 -30.08
CA PHE A 131 13.03 -20.51 -29.87
C PHE A 131 14.03 -21.24 -28.96
N LEU A 132 13.56 -21.99 -27.97
CA LEU A 132 14.42 -22.66 -26.97
C LEU A 132 14.34 -24.20 -27.05
N GLY A 133 13.58 -24.76 -27.99
CA GLY A 133 13.43 -26.22 -28.13
C GLY A 133 12.72 -26.92 -26.96
N ILE A 134 12.15 -26.15 -26.02
CA ILE A 134 11.55 -26.69 -24.79
C ILE A 134 10.23 -27.37 -25.13
N GLN A 135 10.14 -28.65 -24.78
CA GLN A 135 8.93 -29.42 -25.06
C GLN A 135 7.76 -29.00 -24.16
N PRO A 136 6.51 -29.03 -24.65
CA PRO A 136 5.33 -28.68 -23.86
C PRO A 136 5.21 -29.47 -22.55
N GLY A 137 5.66 -30.73 -22.53
CA GLY A 137 5.71 -31.56 -21.33
C GLY A 137 6.68 -31.01 -20.28
N THR A 138 7.89 -30.59 -20.68
CA THR A 138 8.89 -29.98 -19.81
C THR A 138 8.39 -28.66 -19.23
N PHE A 139 7.79 -27.82 -20.08
CA PHE A 139 7.21 -26.56 -19.61
C PHE A 139 6.02 -26.77 -18.66
N SER A 140 5.17 -27.78 -18.92
CA SER A 140 4.12 -28.17 -17.98
C SER A 140 4.69 -28.64 -16.64
N ALA A 141 5.77 -29.42 -16.66
CA ALA A 141 6.45 -29.87 -15.45
C ALA A 141 7.03 -28.68 -14.68
N PHE A 142 7.61 -27.70 -15.37
CA PHE A 142 8.10 -26.45 -14.76
C PHE A 142 6.99 -25.68 -14.02
N ILE A 143 5.84 -25.48 -14.67
CA ILE A 143 4.68 -24.81 -14.05
C ILE A 143 4.23 -25.57 -12.79
N THR A 144 4.13 -26.89 -12.86
CA THR A 144 3.79 -27.73 -11.70
C THR A 144 4.83 -27.60 -10.58
N GLY A 145 6.12 -27.62 -10.93
CA GLY A 145 7.22 -27.43 -9.98
C GLY A 145 7.14 -26.09 -9.25
N PHE A 146 6.87 -25.01 -9.98
CA PHE A 146 6.72 -23.68 -9.39
C PHE A 146 5.51 -23.61 -8.45
N ASN A 147 4.34 -24.08 -8.89
CA ASN A 147 3.10 -24.03 -8.11
C ASN A 147 3.14 -24.90 -6.85
N THR A 148 3.95 -25.95 -6.85
CA THR A 148 4.12 -26.84 -5.68
C THR A 148 5.23 -26.41 -4.73
N ALA A 149 6.05 -25.43 -5.12
CA ALA A 149 7.16 -24.94 -4.29
C ALA A 149 6.68 -24.19 -3.04
N SER A 150 5.54 -23.49 -3.13
CA SER A 150 4.95 -22.75 -2.01
C SER A 150 3.44 -22.58 -2.23
N PRO A 151 2.60 -22.74 -1.19
CA PRO A 151 1.16 -22.48 -1.29
C PRO A 151 0.78 -21.05 -1.70
N LEU A 152 1.68 -20.08 -1.49
CA LEU A 152 1.47 -18.67 -1.83
C LEU A 152 2.08 -18.29 -3.19
N MET A 153 2.52 -19.25 -3.99
CA MET A 153 3.12 -18.98 -5.30
C MET A 153 2.36 -19.70 -6.38
N SER A 154 1.97 -18.97 -7.43
CA SER A 154 1.17 -19.54 -8.50
C SER A 154 1.48 -18.89 -9.84
N MET A 155 1.76 -19.75 -10.82
CA MET A 155 1.69 -19.46 -12.24
C MET A 155 0.25 -19.72 -12.71
N LEU A 156 -0.38 -18.70 -13.26
CA LEU A 156 -1.79 -18.64 -13.63
C LEU A 156 -1.93 -18.45 -15.13
N ASP A 157 -2.54 -19.44 -15.79
CA ASP A 157 -2.87 -19.36 -17.21
C ASP A 157 -4.04 -18.39 -17.41
N VAL A 158 -3.86 -17.41 -18.28
CA VAL A 158 -4.90 -16.41 -18.63
C VAL A 158 -5.62 -16.74 -19.94
N GLY A 159 -5.20 -17.79 -20.65
CA GLY A 159 -5.78 -18.21 -21.92
C GLY A 159 -5.41 -17.30 -23.10
N ALA A 160 -6.10 -17.49 -24.22
CA ALA A 160 -5.74 -16.94 -25.53
C ALA A 160 -6.16 -15.47 -25.79
N GLY A 161 -6.20 -14.62 -24.75
CA GLY A 161 -6.58 -13.22 -24.86
C GLY A 161 -5.36 -12.28 -24.94
N LYS A 162 -5.33 -11.41 -25.96
CA LYS A 162 -4.39 -10.28 -25.98
C LYS A 162 -4.73 -9.35 -24.79
N GLU A 163 -3.73 -8.99 -23.99
CA GLU A 163 -3.88 -8.15 -22.77
C GLU A 163 -4.60 -8.82 -21.57
N ALA A 164 -4.85 -10.13 -21.61
CA ALA A 164 -5.54 -10.81 -20.50
C ALA A 164 -4.70 -10.84 -19.21
N ALA A 165 -3.38 -10.97 -19.32
CA ALA A 165 -2.45 -10.86 -18.20
C ALA A 165 -2.46 -9.44 -17.62
N ASP A 166 -2.31 -8.43 -18.48
CA ASP A 166 -2.31 -7.01 -18.11
C ASP A 166 -3.58 -6.62 -17.35
N ALA A 167 -4.74 -7.05 -17.84
CA ALA A 167 -6.02 -6.76 -17.20
C ALA A 167 -6.09 -7.32 -15.76
N LYS A 168 -5.60 -8.56 -15.55
CA LYS A 168 -5.57 -9.17 -14.21
C LYS A 168 -4.59 -8.45 -13.28
N ILE A 169 -3.38 -8.15 -13.76
CA ILE A 169 -2.37 -7.47 -12.95
C ILE A 169 -2.87 -6.08 -12.56
N ARG A 170 -3.41 -5.31 -13.51
CA ARG A 170 -3.94 -3.96 -13.29
C ARG A 170 -5.01 -3.94 -12.21
N GLU A 171 -5.94 -4.88 -12.26
CA GLU A 171 -7.06 -4.93 -11.32
C GLU A 171 -6.62 -5.43 -9.93
N GLN A 172 -5.78 -6.46 -9.87
CA GLN A 172 -5.20 -6.91 -8.60
C GLN A 172 -4.40 -5.80 -7.95
N MET A 173 -3.53 -5.13 -8.69
CA MET A 173 -2.74 -4.00 -8.19
C MET A 173 -3.64 -2.89 -7.65
N ARG A 174 -4.69 -2.51 -8.38
CA ARG A 174 -5.69 -1.50 -7.96
C ARG A 174 -6.33 -1.86 -6.61
N ILE A 175 -6.72 -3.11 -6.42
CA ILE A 175 -7.40 -3.56 -5.19
C ILE A 175 -6.39 -3.66 -4.04
N PHE A 176 -5.32 -4.42 -4.22
CA PHE A 176 -4.38 -4.75 -3.14
C PHE A 176 -3.59 -3.54 -2.64
N VAL A 177 -3.36 -2.51 -3.47
CA VAL A 177 -2.61 -1.32 -3.02
C VAL A 177 -3.35 -0.59 -1.89
N ARG A 178 -4.69 -0.65 -1.90
CA ARG A 178 -5.57 -0.04 -0.89
C ARG A 178 -5.63 -0.84 0.40
N PHE A 179 -5.16 -2.09 0.41
CA PHE A 179 -5.23 -2.94 1.59
C PHE A 179 -4.16 -2.55 2.63
N PRO A 180 -4.53 -2.30 3.90
CA PRO A 180 -3.58 -1.89 4.93
C PRO A 180 -2.52 -2.96 5.29
N HIS A 181 -2.87 -4.24 5.13
CA HIS A 181 -1.99 -5.39 5.39
C HIS A 181 -0.96 -5.62 4.27
N VAL A 182 -1.25 -5.15 3.06
CA VAL A 182 -0.31 -5.18 1.92
C VAL A 182 0.67 -4.04 2.08
N LYS A 183 1.93 -4.38 2.36
CA LYS A 183 2.97 -3.38 2.60
C LYS A 183 3.68 -2.95 1.33
N LYS A 184 3.94 -3.89 0.42
CA LYS A 184 4.51 -3.61 -0.89
C LYS A 184 3.91 -4.52 -1.96
N ILE A 185 3.84 -3.98 -3.17
CA ILE A 185 3.50 -4.70 -4.39
C ILE A 185 4.72 -4.63 -5.31
N TYR A 186 5.34 -5.79 -5.52
CA TYR A 186 6.38 -5.99 -6.52
C TYR A 186 5.74 -6.24 -7.87
N PHE A 187 6.13 -5.47 -8.88
CA PHE A 187 5.57 -5.58 -10.23
C PHE A 187 6.68 -5.91 -11.23
N GLY A 188 6.56 -7.06 -11.90
CA GLY A 188 7.47 -7.54 -12.93
C GLY A 188 6.78 -7.57 -14.30
N GLY A 189 6.72 -6.43 -14.98
CA GLY A 189 6.10 -6.30 -16.31
C GLY A 189 6.33 -4.93 -16.96
N GLY A 190 7.21 -4.10 -16.40
CA GLY A 190 7.39 -2.69 -16.80
C GLY A 190 8.05 -2.47 -18.16
N HIS A 191 8.22 -3.50 -18.99
CA HIS A 191 8.74 -3.35 -20.35
C HIS A 191 7.68 -2.81 -21.32
N ASP A 192 6.40 -2.92 -20.97
CA ASP A 192 5.30 -2.40 -21.78
C ASP A 192 4.69 -1.13 -21.19
N ASN A 193 4.47 -0.14 -22.06
CA ASN A 193 3.76 1.11 -21.74
C ASN A 193 2.29 0.87 -21.30
N GLY A 194 1.80 -0.37 -21.32
CA GLY A 194 0.44 -0.76 -20.93
C GLY A 194 0.10 -0.49 -19.45
N TYR A 195 1.11 -0.29 -18.60
CA TYR A 195 0.93 -0.06 -17.16
C TYR A 195 1.04 1.42 -16.75
N THR A 196 1.46 2.32 -17.65
CA THR A 196 1.72 3.73 -17.34
C THR A 196 0.49 4.45 -16.78
N ASN A 197 -0.68 4.23 -17.38
CA ASN A 197 -1.94 4.84 -16.91
C ASN A 197 -2.35 4.32 -15.53
N ASN A 198 -2.08 3.04 -15.23
CA ASN A 198 -2.39 2.45 -13.94
C ASN A 198 -1.47 2.99 -12.85
N LEU A 199 -0.16 3.07 -13.13
CA LEU A 199 0.81 3.66 -12.21
C LEU A 199 0.51 5.15 -11.95
N ALA A 200 0.09 5.89 -12.98
CA ALA A 200 -0.34 7.29 -12.82
C ALA A 200 -1.57 7.41 -11.91
N ALA A 201 -2.57 6.54 -12.07
CA ALA A 201 -3.73 6.51 -11.18
C ALA A 201 -3.34 6.19 -9.72
N ILE A 202 -2.48 5.19 -9.51
CA ILE A 202 -1.97 4.82 -8.18
C ILE A 202 -1.15 5.97 -7.56
N HIS A 203 -0.38 6.70 -8.37
CA HIS A 203 0.35 7.89 -7.93
C HIS A 203 -0.58 9.01 -7.50
N ASN A 204 -1.62 9.30 -8.28
CA ASN A 204 -2.60 10.34 -7.94
C ASN A 204 -3.38 10.03 -6.66
N GLU A 205 -3.55 8.74 -6.33
CA GLU A 205 -4.17 8.29 -5.08
C GLU A 205 -3.20 8.29 -3.88
N GLY A 206 -1.92 8.60 -4.09
CA GLY A 206 -0.91 8.66 -3.03
C GLY A 206 -0.35 7.31 -2.57
N PHE A 207 -0.51 6.26 -3.38
CA PHE A 207 -0.08 4.90 -3.03
C PHE A 207 1.18 4.42 -3.77
N LEU A 208 1.87 5.32 -4.50
CA LEU A 208 3.05 4.94 -5.29
C LEU A 208 4.18 4.38 -4.42
N ASP A 209 4.27 4.82 -3.17
CA ASP A 209 5.24 4.32 -2.19
C ASP A 209 5.10 2.81 -1.93
N LYS A 210 3.91 2.24 -2.11
CA LYS A 210 3.69 0.80 -1.96
C LYS A 210 4.15 -0.02 -3.17
N VAL A 211 4.40 0.60 -4.31
CA VAL A 211 4.70 -0.10 -5.56
C VAL A 211 6.21 -0.13 -5.78
N VAL A 212 6.75 -1.31 -6.08
CA VAL A 212 8.17 -1.51 -6.40
C VAL A 212 8.25 -2.19 -7.76
N SER A 213 8.90 -1.56 -8.73
CA SER A 213 9.23 -2.24 -9.99
C SER A 213 10.32 -3.28 -9.71
N CYS A 214 10.06 -4.53 -10.06
CA CYS A 214 11.01 -5.63 -9.85
C CYS A 214 11.71 -5.91 -11.19
N SER A 215 12.96 -5.46 -11.33
CA SER A 215 13.84 -5.98 -12.37
C SER A 215 14.23 -7.40 -11.97
N LEU A 216 13.52 -8.41 -12.48
CA LEU A 216 13.71 -9.82 -12.15
C LEU A 216 15.00 -10.42 -12.75
N THR A 217 16.07 -9.64 -12.88
CA THR A 217 17.36 -10.02 -13.48
C THR A 217 17.96 -11.34 -12.96
N PRO A 218 17.82 -11.77 -11.69
CA PRO A 218 18.38 -13.07 -11.27
C PRO A 218 17.56 -14.30 -11.72
N ALA A 219 16.30 -14.13 -12.14
CA ALA A 219 15.41 -15.23 -12.53
C ALA A 219 15.01 -15.17 -14.02
N CYS A 220 14.99 -13.98 -14.61
CA CYS A 220 14.68 -13.69 -16.00
C CYS A 220 16.01 -13.48 -16.75
N GLY A 221 16.32 -14.36 -17.71
CA GLY A 221 17.63 -14.44 -18.35
C GLY A 221 17.92 -13.31 -19.35
N ARG A 222 18.13 -12.09 -18.87
CA ARG A 222 18.78 -11.03 -19.66
C ARG A 222 19.93 -10.43 -18.85
N ASP A 223 21.12 -10.90 -19.17
CA ASP A 223 22.35 -10.09 -19.09
C ASP A 223 22.44 -9.23 -20.36
#